data_AF-A0A952N976-F1
#
_entry.id   AF-A0A952N976-F1
#
_cell.length_a   1.000
_cell.length_b   1.000
_cell.length_c   1.000
_cell.angle_alpha   90.00
_cell.angle_beta   90.00
_cell.angle_gamma   90.00
#
_symmetry.space_group_name_H-M   'P 1'
#
loop_
_entity.id
_entity.type
_entity.pdbx_description
1 polymer ?
#
loop_
_entity_poly.entity_id
_entity_poly.type
_entity_poly.pdbx_seq_one_letter_code
_entity_poly.pdbx_strand_id
1 'polypeptide(L)'
;MKIEKLIMTVIILISFVGCSELQTDIPVAINKISIHPEGISDVASPNFHGKLIKANNWNFKDCQDCHASDYSGGLAKNSCLTCHTSSTGPEACNTCHGDFTNSGLIAPPRAVNGEISTDFRGVGSHAKHLYTNTFGKTLTCNVCHTVPASIYMPGHIDDSPHAEVSLGLLAAFKTTVTPTYDASNLTCANTYCHGNFAFYRDSSSNNNYGVYLSDKMEGNNVTVTWNRVNQGQAACGTCHDLPPKGHKIFGDEPLKNCNLCHGSVVDGEGRIIDKSKHINGVIDYGL
;
A
#
# COMPACT_ATOMS: atom_id res chain seq x y z
N MET A 1 -72.00 38.79 -14.58
CA MET A 1 -72.21 38.39 -13.17
C MET A 1 -72.75 36.98 -12.91
N LYS A 2 -73.84 36.48 -13.51
CA LYS A 2 -74.32 35.10 -13.23
C LYS A 2 -73.58 33.99 -13.98
N ILE A 3 -73.10 34.27 -15.21
CA ILE A 3 -72.38 33.29 -16.04
C ILE A 3 -70.92 33.13 -15.61
N GLU A 4 -70.25 34.22 -15.21
CA GLU A 4 -68.85 34.18 -14.73
C GLU A 4 -68.70 33.38 -13.43
N LYS A 5 -69.68 33.48 -12.51
CA LYS A 5 -69.68 32.67 -11.29
C LYS A 5 -69.91 31.18 -11.57
N LEU A 6 -70.68 30.84 -12.61
CA LEU A 6 -70.92 29.45 -13.01
C LEU A 6 -69.66 28.82 -13.63
N ILE A 7 -68.97 29.56 -14.50
CA ILE A 7 -67.72 29.10 -15.12
C ILE A 7 -66.61 28.92 -14.07
N MET A 8 -66.48 29.84 -13.11
CA MET A 8 -65.48 29.74 -12.05
C MET A 8 -65.75 28.57 -11.07
N THR A 9 -67.02 28.22 -10.86
CA THR A 9 -67.40 27.08 -10.00
C THR A 9 -67.13 25.75 -10.70
N VAL A 10 -67.34 25.66 -12.02
CA VAL A 10 -67.08 24.45 -12.81
C VAL A 10 -65.57 24.18 -12.96
N ILE A 11 -64.73 25.20 -13.12
CA ILE A 11 -63.27 25.04 -13.23
C ILE A 11 -62.66 24.59 -11.88
N ILE A 12 -63.16 25.09 -10.75
CA ILE A 12 -62.72 24.63 -9.41
C ILE A 12 -63.14 23.18 -9.18
N LEU A 13 -64.32 22.75 -9.65
CA LEU A 13 -64.78 21.37 -9.49
C LEU A 13 -63.94 20.36 -10.31
N ILE A 14 -63.46 20.75 -11.50
CA ILE A 14 -62.62 19.90 -12.36
C ILE A 14 -61.19 19.76 -11.78
N SER A 15 -60.75 20.72 -10.97
CA SER A 15 -59.41 20.71 -10.34
C SER A 15 -59.29 19.70 -9.18
N PHE A 16 -60.41 19.22 -8.63
CA PHE A 16 -60.44 18.26 -7.51
C PHE A 16 -60.61 16.79 -7.93
N VAL A 17 -60.81 16.51 -9.23
CA VAL A 17 -60.97 15.13 -9.75
C VAL A 17 -59.70 14.62 -10.45
N GLY A 18 -58.61 15.39 -10.38
CA GLY A 18 -57.31 15.06 -10.99
C GLY A 18 -56.43 14.11 -10.18
N CYS A 19 -56.95 13.39 -9.19
CA CYS A 19 -56.20 12.33 -8.52
C CYS A 19 -56.18 11.10 -9.43
N SER A 20 -55.24 11.07 -10.39
CA SER A 20 -54.80 9.83 -11.00
C SER A 20 -54.25 8.95 -9.88
N GLU A 21 -55.02 7.97 -9.42
CA GLU A 21 -54.48 6.91 -8.58
C GLU A 21 -53.32 6.24 -9.35
N LEU A 22 -52.16 6.12 -8.69
CA LEU A 22 -51.07 5.32 -9.23
C LEU A 22 -51.61 3.89 -9.35
N GLN A 23 -51.60 3.34 -10.56
CA GLN A 23 -51.92 1.94 -10.79
C GLN A 23 -50.90 1.07 -10.02
N THR A 24 -51.26 0.63 -8.81
CA THR A 24 -50.39 -0.16 -7.92
C THR A 24 -50.24 -1.61 -8.36
N ASP A 25 -51.13 -2.06 -9.25
CA ASP A 25 -51.20 -3.44 -9.73
C ASP A 25 -51.00 -3.50 -11.24
N ILE A 26 -49.87 -3.01 -11.72
CA ILE A 26 -49.35 -3.49 -13.00
C ILE A 26 -48.75 -4.87 -12.69
N PRO A 27 -49.28 -5.99 -13.22
CA PRO A 27 -48.54 -7.24 -13.24
C PRO A 27 -47.39 -7.04 -14.21
N VAL A 28 -46.35 -6.33 -13.75
CA VAL A 28 -45.04 -6.44 -14.36
C VAL A 28 -44.71 -7.90 -14.10
N ALA A 29 -44.80 -8.72 -15.14
CA ALA A 29 -43.98 -9.91 -15.19
C ALA A 29 -42.56 -9.38 -14.99
N ILE A 30 -42.09 -9.42 -13.75
CA ILE A 30 -40.69 -9.20 -13.44
C ILE A 30 -40.05 -10.48 -13.97
N ASN A 31 -39.92 -10.55 -15.31
CA ASN A 31 -38.79 -11.22 -15.89
C ASN A 31 -37.63 -10.67 -15.10
N LYS A 32 -37.03 -11.54 -14.29
CA LYS A 32 -35.85 -11.21 -13.51
C LYS A 32 -34.82 -10.82 -14.56
N ILE A 33 -34.75 -9.54 -14.89
CA ILE A 33 -33.77 -9.00 -15.84
C ILE A 33 -32.46 -9.14 -15.09
N SER A 34 -31.82 -10.29 -15.29
CA SER A 34 -30.50 -10.54 -14.77
C SER A 34 -29.54 -9.80 -15.69
N ILE A 35 -29.20 -8.57 -15.29
CA ILE A 35 -28.18 -7.76 -15.96
C ILE A 35 -26.77 -8.37 -15.82
N HIS A 36 -26.58 -9.28 -14.85
CA HIS A 36 -25.36 -10.07 -14.72
C HIS A 36 -25.60 -11.53 -15.10
N PRO A 37 -24.65 -12.16 -15.80
CA PRO A 37 -24.71 -13.59 -16.09
C PRO A 37 -24.55 -14.43 -14.82
N GLU A 38 -24.94 -15.70 -14.90
CA GLU A 38 -24.78 -16.66 -13.80
C GLU A 38 -23.31 -16.82 -13.40
N GLY A 39 -23.06 -17.01 -12.09
CA GLY A 39 -21.73 -17.17 -11.52
C GLY A 39 -21.02 -15.85 -11.19
N ILE A 40 -21.72 -14.72 -11.18
CA ILE A 40 -21.18 -13.40 -10.80
C ILE A 40 -20.53 -13.38 -9.40
N SER A 41 -21.01 -14.22 -8.47
CA SER A 41 -20.49 -14.35 -7.10
C SER A 41 -19.50 -15.50 -6.92
N ASP A 42 -19.28 -16.34 -7.94
CA ASP A 42 -18.38 -17.48 -7.87
C ASP A 42 -16.98 -17.10 -8.38
N VAL A 43 -15.98 -17.13 -7.51
CA VAL A 43 -14.59 -16.77 -7.81
C VAL A 43 -13.97 -17.63 -8.92
N ALA A 44 -14.45 -18.87 -9.11
CA ALA A 44 -13.98 -19.77 -10.15
C ALA A 44 -14.65 -19.48 -11.51
N SER A 45 -15.79 -18.80 -11.50
CA SER A 45 -16.58 -18.54 -12.72
C SER A 45 -15.85 -17.62 -13.70
N PRO A 46 -15.98 -17.85 -15.02
CA PRO A 46 -15.58 -16.86 -16.02
C PRO A 46 -16.32 -15.52 -15.86
N ASN A 47 -17.52 -15.56 -15.27
CA ASN A 47 -18.40 -14.41 -15.06
C ASN A 47 -18.20 -13.71 -13.71
N PHE A 48 -17.19 -14.10 -12.91
CA PHE A 48 -16.95 -13.53 -11.59
C PHE A 48 -16.86 -11.99 -11.61
N HIS A 49 -17.50 -11.31 -10.67
CA HIS A 49 -17.57 -9.84 -10.64
C HIS A 49 -16.20 -9.17 -10.60
N GLY A 50 -15.17 -9.79 -9.99
CA GLY A 50 -13.81 -9.25 -10.02
C GLY A 50 -13.24 -9.14 -11.45
N LYS A 51 -13.64 -10.04 -12.36
CA LYS A 51 -13.28 -9.96 -13.78
C LYS A 51 -14.07 -8.88 -14.50
N LEU A 52 -15.36 -8.73 -14.16
CA LEU A 52 -16.21 -7.65 -14.69
C LEU A 52 -15.65 -6.27 -14.30
N ILE A 53 -15.31 -6.07 -13.03
CA ILE A 53 -14.74 -4.81 -12.53
C ILE A 53 -13.43 -4.50 -13.26
N LYS A 54 -12.55 -5.49 -13.42
CA LYS A 54 -11.31 -5.33 -14.19
C LYS A 54 -11.58 -4.96 -15.66
N ALA A 55 -12.56 -5.59 -16.30
CA ALA A 55 -12.93 -5.30 -17.69
C ALA A 55 -13.55 -3.89 -17.85
N ASN A 56 -14.17 -3.35 -16.81
CA ASN A 56 -14.68 -1.99 -16.76
C ASN A 56 -13.64 -0.97 -16.23
N ASN A 57 -12.35 -1.27 -16.38
CA ASN A 57 -11.25 -0.42 -15.91
C ASN A 57 -11.40 0.00 -14.44
N TRP A 58 -11.92 -0.88 -13.59
CA TRP A 58 -12.10 -0.65 -12.16
C TRP A 58 -13.03 0.53 -11.83
N ASN A 59 -13.90 0.92 -12.75
CA ASN A 59 -14.87 2.00 -12.52
C ASN A 59 -16.07 1.48 -11.71
N PHE A 60 -16.05 1.72 -10.40
CA PHE A 60 -17.16 1.36 -9.51
C PHE A 60 -18.37 2.30 -9.59
N LYS A 61 -18.23 3.49 -10.19
CA LYS A 61 -19.35 4.45 -10.25
C LYS A 61 -20.51 3.91 -11.07
N ASP A 62 -20.20 3.20 -12.15
CA ASP A 62 -21.21 2.57 -13.01
C ASP A 62 -22.02 1.50 -12.24
N CYS A 63 -21.45 0.91 -11.18
CA CYS A 63 -22.15 -0.04 -10.33
C CYS A 63 -23.11 0.67 -9.36
N GLN A 64 -22.79 1.89 -8.94
CA GLN A 64 -23.57 2.66 -7.96
C GLN A 64 -24.95 3.05 -8.48
N ASP A 65 -25.12 3.17 -9.80
CA ASP A 65 -26.40 3.45 -10.46
C ASP A 65 -27.49 2.45 -10.07
N CYS A 66 -27.12 1.18 -9.86
CA CYS A 66 -28.04 0.11 -9.47
C CYS A 66 -27.83 -0.34 -8.01
N HIS A 67 -26.59 -0.32 -7.51
CA HIS A 67 -26.23 -0.84 -6.18
C HIS A 67 -26.20 0.21 -5.07
N ALA A 68 -26.71 1.42 -5.35
CA ALA A 68 -26.63 2.62 -4.51
C ALA A 68 -25.21 3.19 -4.37
N SER A 69 -25.12 4.47 -4.06
CA SER A 69 -23.85 5.20 -3.88
C SER A 69 -22.98 4.66 -2.74
N ASP A 70 -23.60 4.01 -1.76
CA ASP A 70 -22.92 3.38 -0.61
C ASP A 70 -22.76 1.86 -0.76
N TYR A 71 -23.12 1.29 -1.90
CA TYR A 71 -23.07 -0.15 -2.16
C TYR A 71 -23.99 -1.01 -1.26
N SER A 72 -24.97 -0.39 -0.59
CA SER A 72 -25.99 -1.09 0.23
C SER A 72 -26.95 -1.95 -0.60
N GLY A 73 -26.89 -1.85 -1.92
CA GLY A 73 -27.60 -2.71 -2.87
C GLY A 73 -28.72 -2.02 -3.64
N GLY A 74 -29.16 -0.83 -3.21
CA GLY A 74 -30.02 0.06 -3.99
C GLY A 74 -31.21 -0.61 -4.68
N LEU A 75 -31.42 -0.24 -5.95
CA LEU A 75 -32.46 -0.80 -6.82
C LEU A 75 -32.23 -2.28 -7.12
N ALA A 76 -30.97 -2.71 -7.18
CA ALA A 76 -30.59 -4.10 -7.42
C ALA A 76 -30.88 -5.04 -6.24
N LYS A 77 -31.13 -4.51 -5.04
CA LYS A 77 -31.37 -5.24 -3.78
C LYS A 77 -30.27 -6.26 -3.42
N ASN A 78 -29.05 -6.06 -3.93
CA ASN A 78 -27.90 -6.92 -3.68
C ASN A 78 -26.73 -6.07 -3.17
N SER A 79 -26.41 -6.19 -1.88
CA SER A 79 -25.38 -5.38 -1.24
C SER A 79 -23.98 -5.96 -1.43
N CYS A 80 -23.04 -5.13 -1.87
CA CYS A 80 -21.61 -5.47 -1.92
C CYS A 80 -21.01 -5.58 -0.50
N LEU A 81 -21.62 -4.87 0.46
CA LEU A 81 -21.15 -4.78 1.85
C LEU A 81 -21.34 -6.09 2.63
N THR A 82 -22.07 -7.06 2.06
CA THR A 82 -22.20 -8.41 2.64
C THR A 82 -20.84 -9.10 2.72
N CYS A 83 -20.01 -8.94 1.68
CA CYS A 83 -18.68 -9.54 1.61
C CYS A 83 -17.57 -8.49 1.81
N HIS A 84 -17.76 -7.28 1.28
CA HIS A 84 -16.79 -6.19 1.40
C HIS A 84 -17.13 -5.30 2.60
N THR A 85 -16.79 -5.79 3.80
CA THR A 85 -17.20 -5.19 5.08
C THR A 85 -16.28 -4.07 5.57
N SER A 86 -15.20 -3.77 4.85
CA SER A 86 -14.33 -2.62 5.14
C SER A 86 -15.14 -1.31 5.13
N SER A 87 -14.64 -0.28 5.82
CA SER A 87 -15.33 1.02 5.94
C SER A 87 -15.64 1.71 4.61
N THR A 88 -14.81 1.50 3.58
CA THR A 88 -15.04 1.98 2.20
C THR A 88 -15.63 0.92 1.28
N GLY A 89 -16.15 -0.17 1.85
CA GLY A 89 -16.77 -1.27 1.13
C GLY A 89 -15.84 -1.86 0.05
N PRO A 90 -16.33 -2.03 -1.19
CA PRO A 90 -15.54 -2.61 -2.27
C PRO A 90 -14.36 -1.71 -2.71
N GLU A 91 -14.31 -0.43 -2.34
CA GLU A 91 -13.21 0.47 -2.67
C GLU A 91 -12.01 0.37 -1.70
N ALA A 92 -12.09 -0.50 -0.69
CA ALA A 92 -10.98 -0.70 0.24
C ALA A 92 -9.73 -1.25 -0.45
N CYS A 93 -8.53 -0.85 -0.01
CA CYS A 93 -7.27 -1.27 -0.63
C CYS A 93 -7.10 -2.78 -0.70
N ASN A 94 -7.55 -3.50 0.35
CA ASN A 94 -7.50 -4.96 0.41
C ASN A 94 -8.47 -5.68 -0.55
N THR A 95 -9.35 -4.95 -1.25
CA THR A 95 -10.20 -5.52 -2.31
C THR A 95 -9.38 -5.84 -3.56
N CYS A 96 -8.35 -5.05 -3.86
CA CYS A 96 -7.53 -5.23 -5.06
C CYS A 96 -6.09 -5.67 -4.72
N HIS A 97 -5.54 -5.15 -3.62
CA HIS A 97 -4.16 -5.38 -3.22
C HIS A 97 -4.06 -6.34 -2.05
N GLY A 98 -3.03 -7.19 -2.10
CA GLY A 98 -2.67 -8.00 -0.95
C GLY A 98 -3.28 -9.39 -0.96
N ASP A 99 -3.62 -9.89 0.23
CA ASP A 99 -4.11 -11.25 0.44
C ASP A 99 -5.62 -11.24 0.74
N PHE A 100 -6.42 -11.82 -0.15
CA PHE A 100 -7.87 -11.89 0.02
C PHE A 100 -8.31 -12.86 1.13
N THR A 101 -7.40 -13.71 1.62
CA THR A 101 -7.65 -14.58 2.79
C THR A 101 -7.26 -13.90 4.11
N ASN A 102 -6.54 -12.78 4.04
CA ASN A 102 -6.08 -12.04 5.22
C ASN A 102 -6.11 -10.52 4.97
N SER A 103 -7.18 -9.87 5.42
CA SER A 103 -7.41 -8.43 5.24
C SER A 103 -6.35 -7.53 5.88
N GLY A 104 -5.51 -8.04 6.80
CA GLY A 104 -4.39 -7.31 7.37
C GLY A 104 -3.18 -7.17 6.44
N LEU A 105 -3.13 -7.97 5.37
CA LEU A 105 -2.04 -7.95 4.40
C LEU A 105 -2.50 -7.24 3.12
N ILE A 106 -2.36 -5.91 3.12
CA ILE A 106 -2.80 -5.01 2.03
C ILE A 106 -1.78 -4.84 0.90
N ALA A 107 -0.51 -5.15 1.12
CA ALA A 107 0.50 -5.20 0.07
C ALA A 107 0.64 -6.63 -0.51
N PRO A 108 0.95 -6.77 -1.80
CA PRO A 108 1.03 -8.05 -2.49
C PRO A 108 1.90 -9.10 -1.76
N PRO A 109 1.32 -10.26 -1.43
CA PRO A 109 1.84 -11.52 -1.93
C PRO A 109 1.21 -11.87 -3.29
N ARG A 110 0.07 -11.25 -3.64
CA ARG A 110 -0.62 -11.42 -4.92
C ARG A 110 -0.78 -10.07 -5.62
N ALA A 111 -0.31 -9.97 -6.85
CA ALA A 111 -0.49 -8.79 -7.68
C ALA A 111 -1.91 -8.72 -8.27
N VAL A 112 -2.31 -7.56 -8.78
CA VAL A 112 -3.65 -7.32 -9.37
C VAL A 112 -3.96 -8.17 -10.61
N ASN A 113 -2.92 -8.69 -11.28
CA ASN A 113 -3.05 -9.66 -12.37
C ASN A 113 -3.13 -11.12 -11.88
N GLY A 114 -2.96 -11.35 -10.58
CA GLY A 114 -3.03 -12.65 -9.92
C GLY A 114 -1.71 -13.37 -9.75
N GLU A 115 -0.59 -12.78 -10.19
CA GLU A 115 0.75 -13.32 -9.95
C GLU A 115 1.07 -13.39 -8.46
N ILE A 116 1.70 -14.48 -8.04
CA ILE A 116 2.09 -14.71 -6.64
C ILE A 116 3.60 -14.96 -6.48
N SER A 117 4.33 -15.13 -7.58
CA SER A 117 5.78 -15.35 -7.54
C SER A 117 6.49 -14.08 -7.10
N THR A 118 7.44 -14.21 -6.16
CA THR A 118 8.31 -13.10 -5.75
C THR A 118 9.22 -12.60 -6.87
N ASP A 119 9.39 -13.37 -7.93
CA ASP A 119 10.13 -12.94 -9.13
C ASP A 119 9.33 -11.91 -9.94
N PHE A 120 8.00 -11.89 -9.78
CA PHE A 120 7.15 -10.89 -10.41
C PHE A 120 7.29 -9.54 -9.69
N ARG A 121 7.52 -8.47 -10.45
CA ARG A 121 7.76 -7.12 -9.92
C ARG A 121 6.66 -6.60 -8.99
N GLY A 122 5.40 -6.97 -9.26
CA GLY A 122 4.25 -6.58 -8.45
C GLY A 122 4.20 -7.28 -7.08
N VAL A 123 4.91 -8.39 -6.91
CA VAL A 123 5.02 -9.12 -5.64
C VAL A 123 6.34 -8.76 -4.97
N GLY A 124 7.46 -9.16 -5.57
CA GLY A 124 8.81 -8.79 -5.15
C GLY A 124 9.06 -8.89 -3.64
N SER A 125 9.80 -7.91 -3.11
CA SER A 125 10.18 -7.85 -1.70
C SER A 125 9.15 -7.18 -0.79
N HIS A 126 7.88 -6.99 -1.19
CA HIS A 126 6.87 -6.30 -0.36
C HIS A 126 6.78 -6.88 1.05
N ALA A 127 6.58 -8.20 1.16
CA ALA A 127 6.40 -8.86 2.44
C ALA A 127 7.62 -8.74 3.38
N LYS A 128 8.83 -8.64 2.81
CA LYS A 128 10.07 -8.44 3.58
C LYS A 128 10.13 -7.07 4.23
N HIS A 129 9.69 -6.04 3.53
CA HIS A 129 9.73 -4.67 4.02
C HIS A 129 8.56 -4.35 4.96
N LEU A 130 7.35 -4.80 4.62
CA LEU A 130 6.12 -4.35 5.28
C LEU A 130 5.72 -5.23 6.47
N TYR A 131 6.11 -6.50 6.50
CA TYR A 131 5.61 -7.45 7.51
C TYR A 131 6.71 -8.21 8.24
N THR A 132 7.76 -8.61 7.54
CA THR A 132 8.75 -9.56 8.05
C THR A 132 10.16 -8.98 8.21
N ASN A 133 10.27 -7.66 8.40
CA ASN A 133 11.57 -7.03 8.59
C ASN A 133 12.23 -7.50 9.89
N THR A 134 13.42 -8.09 9.76
CA THR A 134 14.21 -8.59 10.89
C THR A 134 15.29 -7.62 11.35
N PHE A 135 15.67 -6.65 10.53
CA PHE A 135 16.79 -5.75 10.80
C PHE A 135 16.39 -4.38 11.35
N GLY A 136 15.13 -3.98 11.20
CA GLY A 136 14.61 -2.72 11.72
C GLY A 136 13.10 -2.78 11.87
N LYS A 137 12.47 -1.61 12.04
CA LYS A 137 11.01 -1.51 11.99
C LYS A 137 10.49 -1.92 10.61
N THR A 138 9.27 -2.44 10.57
CA THR A 138 8.54 -2.60 9.30
C THR A 138 8.30 -1.23 8.69
N LEU A 139 8.35 -1.19 7.36
CA LEU A 139 8.14 0.04 6.59
C LEU A 139 6.66 0.23 6.29
N THR A 140 6.34 1.43 5.83
CA THR A 140 5.04 1.81 5.29
C THR A 140 5.14 2.03 3.79
N CYS A 141 4.02 1.92 3.07
CA CYS A 141 3.98 2.03 1.61
C CYS A 141 4.57 3.37 1.10
N ASN A 142 4.40 4.44 1.87
CA ASN A 142 4.89 5.79 1.55
C ASN A 142 6.42 5.95 1.56
N VAL A 143 7.16 4.93 1.96
CA VAL A 143 8.62 4.91 1.80
C VAL A 143 9.00 4.68 0.33
N CYS A 144 8.15 3.99 -0.44
CA CYS A 144 8.42 3.64 -1.84
C CYS A 144 7.40 4.19 -2.84
N HIS A 145 6.19 4.54 -2.42
CA HIS A 145 5.10 4.93 -3.31
C HIS A 145 4.39 6.18 -2.80
N THR A 146 3.74 6.91 -3.69
CA THR A 146 2.70 7.87 -3.27
C THR A 146 1.42 7.09 -3.02
N VAL A 147 1.03 6.95 -1.75
CA VAL A 147 -0.18 6.17 -1.39
C VAL A 147 -1.42 7.02 -1.69
N PRO A 148 -2.35 6.52 -2.54
CA PRO A 148 -3.53 7.27 -2.90
C PRO A 148 -4.52 7.35 -1.73
N ALA A 149 -5.19 8.50 -1.58
CA ALA A 149 -6.22 8.69 -0.56
C ALA A 149 -7.57 8.04 -0.93
N SER A 150 -7.78 7.72 -2.21
CA SER A 150 -8.97 7.03 -2.73
C SER A 150 -8.65 6.32 -4.04
N ILE A 151 -9.50 5.41 -4.48
CA ILE A 151 -9.30 4.70 -5.75
C ILE A 151 -9.32 5.62 -6.97
N TYR A 152 -9.98 6.77 -6.87
CA TYR A 152 -10.14 7.76 -7.94
C TYR A 152 -9.03 8.82 -7.96
N MET A 153 -8.06 8.74 -7.06
CA MET A 153 -6.95 9.68 -7.05
C MET A 153 -6.17 9.56 -8.38
N PRO A 154 -5.89 10.67 -9.08
CA PRO A 154 -5.08 10.63 -10.29
C PRO A 154 -3.73 9.94 -10.02
N GLY A 155 -3.33 9.03 -10.91
CA GLY A 155 -2.11 8.21 -10.76
C GLY A 155 -2.33 6.86 -10.08
N HIS A 156 -3.52 6.55 -9.55
CA HIS A 156 -3.77 5.22 -8.96
C HIS A 156 -4.28 4.20 -9.97
N ILE A 157 -5.42 4.51 -10.62
CA ILE A 157 -5.98 3.74 -11.72
C ILE A 157 -5.84 4.60 -12.97
N ASP A 158 -4.87 4.28 -13.81
CA ASP A 158 -4.55 5.00 -15.02
C ASP A 158 -3.99 4.05 -16.10
N ASP A 159 -3.51 4.63 -17.20
CA ASP A 159 -2.93 3.89 -18.32
C ASP A 159 -1.45 3.51 -18.09
N SER A 160 -0.91 3.77 -16.90
CA SER A 160 0.44 3.32 -16.57
C SER A 160 0.46 1.78 -16.47
N PRO A 161 1.54 1.12 -16.91
CA PRO A 161 1.60 -0.34 -16.80
C PRO A 161 1.82 -0.82 -15.36
N HIS A 162 2.04 0.07 -14.40
CA HIS A 162 2.40 -0.25 -13.01
C HIS A 162 2.43 0.98 -12.10
N ALA A 163 2.23 0.75 -10.80
CA ALA A 163 2.44 1.77 -9.77
C ALA A 163 3.86 2.35 -9.80
N GLU A 164 3.94 3.68 -9.78
CA GLU A 164 5.18 4.43 -9.76
C GLU A 164 5.89 4.30 -8.42
N VAL A 165 7.21 4.12 -8.48
CA VAL A 165 8.07 4.10 -7.29
C VAL A 165 8.67 5.49 -7.09
N SER A 166 8.36 6.10 -5.96
CA SER A 166 8.94 7.35 -5.48
C SER A 166 9.56 7.09 -4.11
N LEU A 167 10.88 6.90 -4.09
CA LEU A 167 11.63 6.58 -2.87
C LEU A 167 11.80 7.84 -2.02
N GLY A 168 11.24 7.82 -0.82
CA GLY A 168 11.24 8.97 0.11
C GLY A 168 11.40 8.55 1.57
N LEU A 169 11.16 9.51 2.47
CA LEU A 169 11.21 9.30 3.93
C LEU A 169 12.50 8.60 4.36
N LEU A 170 12.39 7.43 5.00
CA LEU A 170 13.53 6.66 5.46
C LEU A 170 14.44 6.21 4.32
N ALA A 171 13.92 5.91 3.12
CA ALA A 171 14.75 5.50 1.98
C ALA A 171 15.69 6.62 1.49
N ALA A 172 15.30 7.89 1.67
CA ALA A 172 16.07 9.07 1.30
C ALA A 172 16.76 9.75 2.50
N PHE A 173 16.68 9.14 3.68
CA PHE A 173 17.16 9.78 4.91
C PHE A 173 18.68 9.95 4.91
N LYS A 174 19.17 11.20 5.00
CA LYS A 174 20.61 11.53 5.01
C LYS A 174 21.41 10.91 3.85
N THR A 175 20.76 10.59 2.74
CA THR A 175 21.46 10.13 1.54
C THR A 175 22.16 11.33 0.90
N THR A 176 23.37 11.12 0.38
CA THR A 176 24.12 12.17 -0.35
C THR A 176 23.70 12.25 -1.82
N VAL A 177 23.01 11.23 -2.29
CA VAL A 177 22.48 11.08 -3.65
C VAL A 177 21.01 10.71 -3.53
N THR A 178 20.18 11.26 -4.42
CA THR A 178 18.75 10.93 -4.49
C THR A 178 18.58 9.43 -4.72
N PRO A 179 17.78 8.73 -3.91
CA PRO A 179 17.46 7.33 -4.15
C PRO A 179 16.72 7.14 -5.46
N THR A 180 17.02 6.05 -6.17
CA THR A 180 16.44 5.77 -7.48
C THR A 180 15.95 4.34 -7.58
N TYR A 181 14.85 4.16 -8.30
CA TYR A 181 14.37 2.86 -8.75
C TYR A 181 14.42 2.78 -10.27
N ASP A 182 15.15 1.80 -10.79
CA ASP A 182 15.15 1.45 -12.21
C ASP A 182 14.07 0.40 -12.46
N ALA A 183 12.98 0.81 -13.10
CA ALA A 183 11.85 -0.06 -13.40
C ALA A 183 12.17 -1.16 -14.43
N SER A 184 13.20 -0.99 -15.26
CA SER A 184 13.59 -1.97 -16.28
C SER A 184 14.41 -3.10 -15.66
N ASN A 185 15.36 -2.74 -14.79
CA ASN A 185 16.23 -3.70 -14.12
C ASN A 185 15.69 -4.16 -12.76
N LEU A 186 14.59 -3.55 -12.30
CA LEU A 186 14.00 -3.76 -10.97
C LEU A 186 15.03 -3.50 -9.86
N THR A 187 15.88 -2.48 -10.01
CA THR A 187 16.94 -2.19 -9.04
C THR A 187 16.66 -0.92 -8.25
N CYS A 188 16.98 -0.95 -6.96
CA CYS A 188 16.99 0.20 -6.08
C CYS A 188 18.45 0.57 -5.81
N ALA A 189 18.79 1.85 -5.95
CA ALA A 189 20.12 2.38 -5.68
C ALA A 189 20.05 3.63 -4.81
N ASN A 190 21.17 3.98 -4.18
CA ASN A 190 21.32 5.20 -3.38
C ASN A 190 20.33 5.31 -2.21
N THR A 191 19.81 4.19 -1.70
CA THR A 191 18.87 4.19 -0.57
C THR A 191 19.61 4.11 0.76
N TYR A 192 19.12 4.83 1.77
CA TYR A 192 19.66 4.82 3.13
C TYR A 192 19.72 3.39 3.71
N CYS A 193 18.63 2.64 3.61
CA CYS A 193 18.51 1.30 4.19
C CYS A 193 19.49 0.28 3.58
N HIS A 194 19.88 0.45 2.31
CA HIS A 194 20.87 -0.40 1.64
C HIS A 194 22.26 0.24 1.58
N GLY A 195 22.56 1.11 2.54
CA GLY A 195 23.93 1.54 2.83
C GLY A 195 24.33 2.90 2.26
N ASN A 196 23.41 3.66 1.66
CA ASN A 196 23.73 5.02 1.20
C ASN A 196 23.64 6.05 2.33
N PHE A 197 24.46 5.90 3.36
CA PHE A 197 24.49 6.84 4.47
C PHE A 197 25.91 7.27 4.79
N ALA A 198 26.03 8.48 5.33
CA ALA A 198 27.28 9.02 5.87
C ALA A 198 27.00 9.71 7.20
N PHE A 199 27.74 9.33 8.22
CA PHE A 199 27.72 9.95 9.53
C PHE A 199 29.03 10.69 9.76
N TYR A 200 28.98 12.02 9.74
CA TYR A 200 30.16 12.88 9.85
C TYR A 200 30.61 13.05 11.30
N ARG A 201 31.92 13.03 11.50
CA ARG A 201 32.57 13.20 12.81
C ARG A 201 32.21 14.53 13.46
N ASP A 202 32.20 15.62 12.69
CA ASP A 202 31.93 16.97 13.19
C ASP A 202 30.46 17.18 13.57
N SER A 203 29.56 16.30 13.10
CA SER A 203 28.16 16.27 13.52
C SER A 203 27.91 15.35 14.72
N SER A 204 28.94 14.63 15.19
CA SER A 204 28.82 13.73 16.34
C SER A 204 29.03 14.52 17.62
N SER A 205 28.03 14.51 18.52
CA SER A 205 28.15 15.09 19.86
C SER A 205 29.24 14.40 20.70
N ASN A 206 29.70 13.22 20.27
CA ASN A 206 30.49 12.28 21.08
C ASN A 206 31.82 11.90 20.42
N ASN A 207 32.46 12.80 19.67
CA ASN A 207 33.80 12.59 19.11
C ASN A 207 34.87 12.22 20.18
N ASN A 208 34.52 12.32 21.46
CA ASN A 208 35.37 12.02 22.62
C ASN A 208 35.88 10.57 22.73
N TYR A 209 35.27 9.58 22.05
CA TYR A 209 35.74 8.19 22.15
C TYR A 209 36.82 7.81 21.12
N GLY A 210 37.21 8.72 20.21
CA GLY A 210 38.27 8.44 19.23
C GLY A 210 37.98 7.27 18.29
N VAL A 211 36.70 7.02 18.02
CA VAL A 211 36.22 5.88 17.20
C VAL A 211 36.22 6.18 15.70
N TYR A 212 36.29 7.46 15.31
CA TYR A 212 36.39 7.88 13.91
C TYR A 212 37.84 7.76 13.42
N LEU A 213 38.07 6.97 12.38
CA LEU A 213 39.36 6.90 11.66
C LEU A 213 39.44 7.89 10.49
N SER A 214 38.30 8.47 10.10
CA SER A 214 38.14 9.42 8.99
C SER A 214 37.10 10.48 9.35
N ASP A 215 36.87 11.45 8.46
CA ASP A 215 35.91 12.54 8.67
C ASP A 215 34.45 12.08 8.73
N LYS A 216 34.18 10.85 8.29
CA LYS A 216 32.86 10.20 8.35
C LYS A 216 32.98 8.69 8.50
N MET A 217 31.90 8.07 8.97
CA MET A 217 31.61 6.65 8.82
C MET A 217 30.53 6.47 7.75
N GLU A 218 30.69 5.49 6.88
CA GLU A 218 29.81 5.29 5.72
C GLU A 218 29.39 3.83 5.53
N GLY A 219 28.22 3.66 4.92
CA GLY A 219 27.75 2.35 4.48
C GLY A 219 28.30 1.97 3.10
N ASN A 220 27.90 0.79 2.63
CA ASN A 220 28.44 0.17 1.43
C ASN A 220 27.71 0.58 0.14
N ASN A 221 26.65 1.40 0.25
CA ASN A 221 25.79 1.88 -0.84
C ASN A 221 25.50 0.82 -1.91
N VAL A 222 24.88 -0.29 -1.50
CA VAL A 222 24.64 -1.44 -2.36
C VAL A 222 23.39 -1.20 -3.22
N THR A 223 23.54 -1.38 -4.52
CA THR A 223 22.41 -1.52 -5.44
C THR A 223 21.79 -2.90 -5.28
N VAL A 224 20.49 -2.96 -5.00
CA VAL A 224 19.76 -4.21 -4.78
C VAL A 224 18.69 -4.42 -5.86
N THR A 225 18.39 -5.67 -6.19
CA THR A 225 17.31 -6.05 -7.09
C THR A 225 16.03 -6.39 -6.30
N TRP A 226 14.93 -5.71 -6.58
CA TRP A 226 13.64 -5.78 -5.88
C TRP A 226 13.05 -7.19 -5.79
N ASN A 227 13.19 -8.00 -6.84
CA ASN A 227 12.60 -9.33 -6.92
C ASN A 227 13.56 -10.47 -6.54
N ARG A 228 14.78 -10.17 -6.07
CA ARG A 228 15.74 -11.17 -5.55
C ARG A 228 15.52 -11.48 -4.07
N VAL A 229 14.34 -12.00 -3.74
CA VAL A 229 13.94 -12.28 -2.35
C VAL A 229 14.72 -13.47 -1.78
N ASN A 230 15.23 -13.34 -0.56
CA ASN A 230 16.03 -14.36 0.15
C ASN A 230 17.35 -14.76 -0.52
N GLN A 231 17.89 -13.94 -1.44
CA GLN A 231 19.15 -14.21 -2.14
C GLN A 231 20.33 -13.38 -1.60
N GLY A 232 20.36 -13.17 -0.28
CA GLY A 232 21.54 -12.59 0.40
C GLY A 232 21.71 -11.07 0.34
N GLN A 233 20.86 -10.32 -0.37
CA GLN A 233 20.99 -8.85 -0.48
C GLN A 233 20.81 -8.09 0.86
N ALA A 234 20.26 -8.76 1.88
CA ALA A 234 20.10 -8.24 3.24
C ALA A 234 20.86 -9.09 4.28
N ALA A 235 21.98 -9.70 3.90
CA ALA A 235 22.87 -10.34 4.87
C ALA A 235 23.65 -9.28 5.69
N CYS A 236 24.07 -9.61 6.91
CA CYS A 236 24.98 -8.75 7.67
C CYS A 236 26.24 -8.48 6.84
N GLY A 237 26.74 -7.24 6.88
CA GLY A 237 27.87 -6.80 6.05
C GLY A 237 27.46 -6.20 4.69
N THR A 238 26.23 -6.40 4.21
CA THR A 238 25.83 -5.84 2.90
C THR A 238 25.55 -4.35 2.97
N CYS A 239 24.88 -3.88 4.02
CA CYS A 239 24.50 -2.46 4.14
C CYS A 239 25.67 -1.61 4.63
N HIS A 240 26.46 -2.16 5.54
CA HIS A 240 27.71 -1.58 6.04
C HIS A 240 28.63 -2.71 6.50
N ASP A 241 29.93 -2.43 6.49
CA ASP A 241 30.93 -3.33 7.06
C ASP A 241 30.72 -3.51 8.58
N LEU A 242 31.37 -4.52 9.16
CA LEU A 242 31.27 -4.83 10.59
C LEU A 242 32.63 -4.67 11.26
N PRO A 243 33.01 -3.47 11.74
CA PRO A 243 32.20 -2.24 11.83
C PRO A 243 32.18 -1.42 10.52
N PRO A 244 31.31 -0.39 10.41
CA PRO A 244 31.22 0.44 9.21
C PRO A 244 32.56 1.05 8.81
N LYS A 245 32.76 1.29 7.52
CA LYS A 245 33.97 1.94 7.01
C LYS A 245 34.17 3.30 7.69
N GLY A 246 35.39 3.56 8.15
CA GLY A 246 35.74 4.76 8.92
C GLY A 246 35.57 4.62 10.44
N HIS A 247 35.10 3.46 10.93
CA HIS A 247 35.04 3.13 12.35
C HIS A 247 36.28 2.36 12.81
N LYS A 248 36.79 2.69 14.00
CA LYS A 248 37.91 1.98 14.64
C LYS A 248 37.52 0.56 15.02
N ILE A 249 38.36 -0.41 14.68
CA ILE A 249 38.14 -1.81 15.06
C ILE A 249 38.65 -2.02 16.49
N PHE A 250 37.85 -2.70 17.32
CA PHE A 250 38.20 -3.04 18.70
C PHE A 250 38.25 -4.57 18.87
N GLY A 251 39.46 -5.11 18.95
CA GLY A 251 39.72 -6.55 19.07
C GLY A 251 39.61 -7.32 17.74
N ASP A 252 39.84 -8.63 17.81
CA ASP A 252 39.92 -9.50 16.63
C ASP A 252 38.56 -10.10 16.21
N GLU A 253 37.51 -9.91 17.03
CA GLU A 253 36.15 -10.45 16.85
C GLU A 253 35.11 -9.31 16.88
N PRO A 254 34.86 -8.62 15.76
CA PRO A 254 34.13 -7.35 15.76
C PRO A 254 32.71 -7.46 16.32
N LEU A 255 31.96 -8.51 15.95
CA LEU A 255 30.54 -8.67 16.32
C LEU A 255 30.33 -8.88 17.82
N LYS A 256 31.25 -9.55 18.51
CA LYS A 256 31.13 -9.83 19.94
C LYS A 256 31.41 -8.61 20.81
N ASN A 257 32.20 -7.67 20.29
CA ASN A 257 32.60 -6.46 21.00
C ASN A 257 31.70 -5.26 20.68
N CYS A 258 30.78 -5.37 19.71
CA CYS A 258 29.84 -4.29 19.37
C CYS A 258 28.98 -3.89 20.58
N ASN A 259 28.53 -4.85 21.39
CA ASN A 259 27.65 -4.60 22.53
C ASN A 259 28.28 -3.74 23.63
N LEU A 260 29.62 -3.62 23.67
CA LEU A 260 30.31 -2.80 24.67
C LEU A 260 29.95 -1.33 24.55
N CYS A 261 29.70 -0.84 23.33
CA CYS A 261 29.29 0.53 23.04
C CYS A 261 27.87 0.62 22.46
N HIS A 262 27.41 -0.42 21.76
CA HIS A 262 26.11 -0.49 21.09
C HIS A 262 25.14 -1.47 21.78
N GLY A 263 25.35 -1.74 23.08
CA GLY A 263 24.57 -2.70 23.86
C GLY A 263 23.08 -2.38 23.98
N SER A 264 22.66 -1.16 23.63
CA SER A 264 21.25 -0.82 23.52
C SER A 264 20.59 -1.27 22.21
N VAL A 265 21.38 -1.75 21.23
CA VAL A 265 20.93 -2.13 19.88
C VAL A 265 21.25 -3.59 19.58
N VAL A 266 22.43 -4.07 19.98
CA VAL A 266 22.90 -5.44 19.72
C VAL A 266 23.37 -6.15 20.99
N ASP A 267 23.19 -7.47 21.06
CA ASP A 267 23.72 -8.32 22.15
C ASP A 267 25.16 -8.78 21.92
N GLY A 268 25.70 -9.58 22.84
CA GLY A 268 27.07 -10.12 22.78
C GLY A 268 27.32 -11.13 21.67
N GLU A 269 26.28 -11.58 20.97
CA GLU A 269 26.36 -12.38 19.76
C GLU A 269 26.22 -11.55 18.48
N GLY A 270 26.05 -10.23 18.60
CA GLY A 270 25.84 -9.31 17.47
C GLY A 270 24.42 -9.37 16.90
N ARG A 271 23.45 -9.94 17.62
CA ARG A 271 22.04 -9.97 17.21
C ARG A 271 21.37 -8.66 17.59
N ILE A 272 20.51 -8.15 16.72
CA ILE A 272 19.73 -6.94 16.98
C ILE A 272 18.66 -7.24 18.03
N ILE A 273 18.78 -6.61 19.20
CA ILE A 273 17.82 -6.74 20.30
C ILE A 273 16.78 -5.61 20.32
N ASP A 274 17.11 -4.46 19.72
CA ASP A 274 16.16 -3.34 19.56
C ASP A 274 16.10 -2.87 18.11
N LYS A 275 15.13 -3.42 17.38
CA LYS A 275 14.85 -3.06 15.97
C LYS A 275 14.42 -1.60 15.80
N SER A 276 14.02 -0.91 16.86
CA SER A 276 13.66 0.51 16.77
C SER A 276 14.89 1.41 16.63
N LYS A 277 16.07 0.88 16.94
CA LYS A 277 17.36 1.58 16.93
C LYS A 277 18.28 1.20 15.77
N HIS A 278 18.00 0.10 15.09
CA HIS A 278 18.77 -0.30 13.91
C HIS A 278 18.03 0.11 12.64
N ILE A 279 18.68 0.92 11.79
CA ILE A 279 18.10 1.56 10.58
C ILE A 279 17.06 2.64 10.96
N ASN A 280 17.42 3.54 11.88
CA ASN A 280 16.55 4.65 12.34
C ASN A 280 17.13 6.05 12.09
N GLY A 281 18.31 6.16 11.47
CA GLY A 281 18.95 7.45 11.19
C GLY A 281 19.75 8.08 12.33
N VAL A 282 19.84 7.41 13.47
CA VAL A 282 20.52 7.87 14.69
C VAL A 282 21.70 6.95 15.00
N ILE A 283 22.77 7.54 15.54
CA ILE A 283 23.88 6.75 16.10
C ILE A 283 23.48 6.41 17.54
N ASP A 284 22.88 5.24 17.73
CA ASP A 284 22.51 4.74 19.05
C ASP A 284 23.71 4.08 19.74
N TYR A 285 23.98 4.53 20.96
CA TYR A 285 24.97 3.96 21.88
C TYR A 285 24.30 3.64 23.21
N GLY A 286 24.80 2.63 23.91
CA GLY A 286 24.36 2.24 25.24
C GLY A 286 25.53 2.29 26.20
N LEU A 287 25.53 3.28 27.10
CA LEU A 287 26.08 3.18 28.44
C LEU A 287 24.93 3.47 29.42
#